data_AF-A0A942NVH3-F1
#
_entry.id   AF-A0A942NVH3-F1
#
_cell.length_a   1.000
_cell.length_b   1.000
_cell.length_c   1.000
_cell.angle_alpha   90.00
_cell.angle_beta   90.00
_cell.angle_gamma   90.00
#
_symmetry.space_group_name_H-M   'P 1'
#
loop_
_entity.id
_entity.type
_entity.pdbx_description
1 polymer ?
#
loop_
_entity_poly.entity_id
_entity_poly.type
_entity_poly.pdbx_seq_one_letter_code
_entity_poly.pdbx_strand_id
1 'polypeptide(L)'
;MSNNNTNNPSHPYYPFLKWGFLHTSFMIYVRSHNSISDEDFMELFGLHGYQKTHPPLPFLGRHVVFANDTEWTHIADDCGYTLWHSPKTVEAIEILSKSYDVFRNSLGDIDNSFDFEYHQNGELIRKFVFKHDVFKKTELIAVDMGRKLVGEPTAMDDLKSSSEKMFPEMTQALGIARVTDPLQHRFYSKKAS
;
A
#
# COMPACT_ATOMS: atom_id res chain seq x y z
N MET A 1 -16.30 -28.44 8.37
CA MET A 1 -15.69 -27.16 7.93
C MET A 1 -16.83 -26.24 7.57
N SER A 2 -17.25 -25.37 8.49
CA SER A 2 -18.44 -24.52 8.31
C SER A 2 -18.12 -23.34 7.40
N ASN A 3 -18.82 -23.28 6.27
CA ASN A 3 -18.95 -22.07 5.46
C ASN A 3 -19.66 -20.98 6.27
N ASN A 4 -18.89 -20.13 6.95
CA ASN A 4 -19.41 -18.86 7.46
C ASN A 4 -19.43 -17.84 6.33
N ASN A 5 -20.42 -17.99 5.46
CA ASN A 5 -20.85 -16.95 4.54
C ASN A 5 -21.76 -15.98 5.31
N THR A 6 -21.19 -15.24 6.26
CA THR A 6 -21.90 -14.14 6.90
C THR A 6 -21.85 -12.96 5.97
N ASN A 7 -23.00 -12.64 5.39
CA ASN A 7 -23.34 -11.34 4.79
C ASN A 7 -22.95 -10.22 5.76
N ASN A 8 -21.70 -9.79 5.73
CA ASN A 8 -21.29 -8.56 6.38
C ASN A 8 -21.69 -7.46 5.40
N PRO A 9 -22.68 -6.60 5.72
CA PRO A 9 -23.03 -5.50 4.83
C PRO A 9 -21.75 -4.74 4.53
N SER A 10 -21.41 -4.62 3.25
CA SER A 10 -20.27 -3.83 2.78
C SER A 10 -20.28 -2.51 3.55
N HIS A 11 -19.24 -2.29 4.36
CA HIS A 11 -19.17 -1.12 5.22
C HIS A 11 -19.41 0.12 4.34
N PRO A 12 -20.49 0.89 4.55
CA PRO A 12 -20.99 1.84 3.55
C PRO A 12 -20.10 3.07 3.34
N TYR A 13 -18.87 3.06 3.86
CA TYR A 13 -18.07 4.25 4.09
C TYR A 13 -16.68 4.26 3.46
N TYR A 14 -16.36 3.31 2.59
CA TYR A 14 -15.18 3.44 1.73
C TYR A 14 -15.27 2.44 0.56
N PRO A 15 -15.04 2.85 -0.70
CA PRO A 15 -15.03 1.93 -1.85
C PRO A 15 -13.95 0.85 -1.73
N PHE A 16 -13.01 1.04 -0.80
CA PHE A 16 -11.87 0.18 -0.57
C PHE A 16 -11.90 -0.54 0.78
N LEU A 17 -12.96 -0.38 1.59
CA LEU A 17 -13.20 -1.25 2.75
C LEU A 17 -13.99 -2.49 2.32
N LYS A 18 -13.47 -3.28 1.38
CA LYS A 18 -13.98 -4.65 1.20
C LYS A 18 -13.66 -5.39 2.50
N TRP A 19 -14.62 -6.10 3.10
CA TRP A 19 -14.39 -6.95 4.28
C TRP A 19 -13.62 -6.32 5.48
N GLY A 20 -13.62 -4.99 5.64
CA GLY A 20 -12.84 -4.29 6.68
C GLY A 20 -11.34 -4.14 6.38
N PHE A 21 -10.96 -3.93 5.12
CA PHE A 21 -9.57 -3.76 4.65
C PHE A 21 -9.29 -2.34 4.14
N LEU A 22 -8.06 -1.82 4.19
CA LEU A 22 -7.66 -0.70 3.33
C LEU A 22 -7.27 -1.26 1.95
N HIS A 23 -8.18 -1.24 0.99
CA HIS A 23 -7.93 -1.72 -0.39
C HIS A 23 -7.50 -0.57 -1.30
N THR A 24 -6.38 0.09 -1.03
CA THR A 24 -5.85 1.08 -1.98
C THR A 24 -4.91 0.40 -2.97
N SER A 25 -4.81 0.99 -4.15
CA SER A 25 -3.89 0.58 -5.20
C SER A 25 -2.45 0.98 -4.90
N PHE A 26 -2.17 1.75 -3.86
CA PHE A 26 -0.81 2.06 -3.42
C PHE A 26 -0.68 2.05 -1.89
N MET A 27 0.16 1.14 -1.39
CA MET A 27 0.41 0.93 0.04
C MET A 27 1.89 1.10 0.36
N ILE A 28 2.18 1.74 1.48
CA ILE A 28 3.51 1.78 2.11
C ILE A 28 3.39 1.20 3.52
N TYR A 29 4.35 0.38 3.90
CA TYR A 29 4.50 -0.21 5.22
C TYR A 29 5.88 0.15 5.74
N VAL A 30 5.94 0.68 6.96
CA VAL A 30 7.18 1.07 7.63
C VAL A 30 7.23 0.37 8.97
N ARG A 31 8.31 -0.35 9.28
CA ARG A 31 8.45 -1.08 10.55
C ARG A 31 8.76 -0.15 11.73
N SER A 32 7.83 0.75 12.03
CA SER A 32 8.02 1.90 12.91
C SER A 32 6.89 2.08 13.92
N HIS A 33 6.20 1.01 14.32
CA HIS A 33 5.10 1.11 15.28
C HIS A 33 5.48 1.95 16.51
N ASN A 34 4.68 2.99 16.80
CA ASN A 34 4.89 3.99 17.86
C ASN A 34 6.25 4.72 17.87
N SER A 35 7.03 4.62 16.79
CA SER A 35 8.37 5.24 16.68
C SER A 35 8.35 6.54 15.88
N ILE A 36 7.37 6.71 14.98
CA ILE A 36 7.16 7.91 14.16
C ILE A 36 5.70 8.36 14.34
N SER A 37 5.49 9.65 14.57
CA SER A 37 4.13 10.21 14.67
C SER A 37 3.47 10.32 13.30
N ASP A 38 2.14 10.38 13.26
CA ASP A 38 1.44 10.63 11.99
C ASP A 38 1.90 11.99 11.42
N GLU A 39 2.08 13.01 12.26
CA GLU A 39 2.57 14.34 11.86
C GLU A 39 3.95 14.31 11.20
N ASP A 40 4.90 13.51 11.72
CA ASP A 40 6.22 13.35 11.12
C ASP A 40 6.13 12.64 9.76
N PHE A 41 5.25 11.63 9.64
CA PHE A 41 4.96 11.04 8.33
C PHE A 41 4.38 12.07 7.36
N MET A 42 3.42 12.89 7.80
CA MET A 42 2.84 13.93 6.94
C MET A 42 3.90 14.89 6.41
N GLU A 43 4.86 15.28 7.25
CA GLU A 43 5.98 16.13 6.86
C GLU A 43 6.89 15.42 5.85
N LEU A 44 7.31 14.18 6.14
CA LEU A 44 8.17 13.38 5.25
C LEU A 44 7.57 13.20 3.86
N PHE A 45 6.28 12.91 3.78
CA PHE A 45 5.56 12.71 2.51
C PHE A 45 5.13 14.03 1.83
N GLY A 46 5.44 15.20 2.42
CA GLY A 46 5.08 16.51 1.87
C GLY A 46 3.57 16.78 1.86
N LEU A 47 2.83 16.17 2.78
CA LEU A 47 1.37 16.24 2.87
C LEU A 47 0.88 17.49 3.62
N HIS A 48 1.47 18.66 3.32
CA HIS A 48 1.10 19.90 4.00
C HIS A 48 -0.35 20.30 3.71
N GLY A 49 -1.05 20.71 4.77
CA GLY A 49 -2.45 21.16 4.72
C GLY A 49 -3.49 20.03 4.74
N TYR A 50 -3.06 18.78 4.88
CA TYR A 50 -3.96 17.70 5.26
C TYR A 50 -4.37 17.86 6.73
N GLN A 51 -5.62 17.54 7.01
CA GLN A 51 -6.20 17.63 8.35
C GLN A 51 -6.82 16.31 8.72
N LYS A 52 -6.69 15.94 10.01
CA LYS A 52 -7.36 14.78 10.56
C LYS A 52 -8.86 14.91 10.34
N THR A 53 -9.48 13.86 9.82
CA THR A 53 -10.90 13.81 9.51
C THR A 53 -11.48 12.49 10.00
N HIS A 54 -12.81 12.41 9.98
CA HIS A 54 -13.51 11.16 10.20
C HIS A 54 -14.16 10.72 8.88
N PRO A 55 -14.37 9.41 8.68
CA PRO A 55 -15.21 8.92 7.60
C PRO A 55 -16.64 9.53 7.66
N PRO A 56 -17.36 9.60 6.53
CA PRO A 56 -16.94 9.17 5.21
C PRO A 56 -15.90 10.08 4.57
N LEU A 57 -14.93 9.47 3.88
CA LEU A 57 -14.00 10.22 3.03
C LEU A 57 -14.63 10.47 1.65
N PRO A 58 -14.40 11.64 1.04
CA PRO A 58 -14.84 11.92 -0.32
C PRO A 58 -14.13 10.98 -1.32
N PHE A 59 -14.89 10.35 -2.21
CA PHE A 59 -14.36 9.39 -3.20
C PHE A 59 -13.27 9.97 -4.11
N LEU A 60 -13.42 11.24 -4.51
CA LEU A 60 -12.49 11.97 -5.38
C LEU A 60 -11.66 13.02 -4.63
N GLY A 61 -11.60 12.93 -3.30
CA GLY A 61 -10.79 13.85 -2.50
C GLY A 61 -9.39 13.32 -2.24
N ARG A 62 -8.47 14.24 -1.95
CA ARG A 62 -7.11 13.90 -1.55
C ARG A 62 -7.10 13.44 -0.10
N HIS A 63 -6.65 12.23 0.17
CA HIS A 63 -6.62 11.66 1.51
C HIS A 63 -5.50 10.64 1.68
N VAL A 64 -5.11 10.43 2.94
CA VAL A 64 -4.21 9.36 3.35
C VAL A 64 -4.80 8.71 4.59
N VAL A 65 -4.58 7.41 4.72
CA VAL A 65 -5.00 6.66 5.91
C VAL A 65 -3.79 6.02 6.55
N PHE A 66 -3.61 6.27 7.84
CA PHE A 66 -2.63 5.57 8.65
C PHE A 66 -3.31 4.49 9.47
N ALA A 67 -2.64 3.36 9.63
CA ALA A 67 -3.00 2.32 10.57
C ALA A 67 -1.72 1.76 11.21
N ASN A 68 -1.85 1.08 12.33
CA ASN A 68 -0.72 0.37 12.92
C ASN A 68 -1.13 -1.08 13.16
N ASP A 69 -0.25 -2.01 12.86
CA ASP A 69 -0.28 -3.32 13.51
C ASP A 69 0.68 -3.32 14.72
N THR A 70 1.19 -4.48 15.15
CA THR A 70 2.11 -4.58 16.30
C THR A 70 3.53 -4.09 16.01
N GLU A 71 3.97 -4.10 14.74
CA GLU A 71 5.35 -3.74 14.34
C GLU A 71 5.39 -2.67 13.25
N TRP A 72 4.38 -2.65 12.37
CA TRP A 72 4.33 -1.83 11.17
C TRP A 72 3.30 -0.71 11.27
N THR A 73 3.67 0.43 10.73
CA THR A 73 2.75 1.49 10.33
C THR A 73 2.37 1.28 8.87
N HIS A 74 1.08 1.27 8.62
CA HIS A 74 0.46 1.11 7.30
C HIS A 74 0.04 2.49 6.82
N ILE A 75 0.37 2.81 5.57
CA ILE A 75 0.08 4.10 4.94
C ILE A 75 -0.60 3.82 3.61
N ALA A 76 -1.87 4.17 3.55
CA ALA A 76 -2.74 3.95 2.40
C ALA A 76 -2.98 5.24 1.63
N ASP A 77 -2.73 5.20 0.33
CA ASP A 77 -2.98 6.31 -0.60
C ASP A 77 -4.47 6.42 -1.01
N ASP A 78 -4.82 7.53 -1.64
CA ASP A 78 -6.13 7.74 -2.26
C ASP A 78 -6.23 7.21 -3.70
N CYS A 79 -7.44 7.22 -4.28
CA CYS A 79 -7.67 6.85 -5.69
C CYS A 79 -6.95 7.75 -6.70
N GLY A 80 -6.58 8.96 -6.26
CA GLY A 80 -5.86 9.92 -7.07
C GLY A 80 -4.37 9.63 -7.13
N TYR A 81 -3.91 8.57 -6.46
CA TYR A 81 -2.51 8.16 -6.42
C TYR A 81 -1.62 9.30 -5.92
N THR A 82 -2.09 10.05 -4.93
CA THR A 82 -1.39 11.25 -4.45
C THR A 82 0.02 10.94 -3.96
N LEU A 83 0.18 9.88 -3.16
CA LEU A 83 1.51 9.44 -2.72
C LEU A 83 2.28 8.79 -3.87
N TRP A 84 1.66 7.95 -4.69
CA TRP A 84 2.35 7.27 -5.79
C TRP A 84 2.96 8.25 -6.80
N HIS A 85 2.25 9.34 -7.13
CA HIS A 85 2.72 10.38 -8.05
C HIS A 85 3.68 11.39 -7.42
N SER A 86 3.81 11.40 -6.09
CA SER A 86 4.61 12.40 -5.39
C SER A 86 6.10 12.04 -5.40
N PRO A 87 7.00 12.91 -5.92
CA PRO A 87 8.44 12.72 -5.77
C PRO A 87 8.88 12.65 -4.31
N LYS A 88 8.15 13.32 -3.41
CA LYS A 88 8.40 13.29 -1.96
C LYS A 88 8.25 11.90 -1.36
N THR A 89 7.42 11.04 -1.96
CA THR A 89 7.29 9.65 -1.52
C THR A 89 8.58 8.87 -1.73
N VAL A 90 9.26 9.07 -2.86
CA VAL A 90 10.56 8.41 -3.11
C VAL A 90 11.61 8.91 -2.12
N GLU A 91 11.70 10.22 -1.91
CA GLU A 91 12.61 10.81 -0.91
C GLU A 91 12.31 10.29 0.51
N ALA A 92 11.02 10.21 0.89
CA ALA A 92 10.60 9.70 2.18
C ALA A 92 10.99 8.23 2.39
N ILE A 93 10.78 7.37 1.38
CA ILE A 93 11.18 5.95 1.43
C ILE A 93 12.70 5.83 1.62
N GLU A 94 13.49 6.63 0.90
CA GLU A 94 14.97 6.63 1.03
C GLU A 94 15.44 7.13 2.41
N ILE A 95 14.72 8.08 3.02
CA ILE A 95 15.02 8.55 4.38
C ILE A 95 14.66 7.48 5.40
N LEU A 96 13.45 6.93 5.31
CA LEU A 96 12.93 5.93 6.23
C LEU A 96 13.73 4.64 6.18
N SER A 97 14.15 4.19 4.99
CA SER A 97 14.88 2.93 4.82
C SER A 97 16.18 2.89 5.59
N LYS A 98 16.81 4.05 5.86
CA LYS A 98 18.05 4.15 6.65
C LYS A 98 17.90 3.66 8.09
N SER A 99 16.69 3.72 8.65
CA SER A 99 16.43 3.37 10.05
C SER A 99 15.38 2.28 10.22
N TYR A 100 14.57 2.02 9.19
CA TYR A 100 13.44 1.11 9.25
C TYR A 100 13.38 0.21 8.03
N ASP A 101 12.78 -0.96 8.20
CA ASP A 101 12.34 -1.75 7.05
C ASP A 101 11.16 -1.02 6.38
N VAL A 102 11.20 -0.94 5.05
CA VAL A 102 10.15 -0.29 4.25
C VAL A 102 9.73 -1.21 3.14
N PHE A 103 8.46 -1.59 3.12
CA PHE A 103 7.84 -2.30 2.01
C PHE A 103 6.79 -1.41 1.38
N ARG A 104 6.77 -1.30 0.05
CA ARG A 104 5.69 -0.61 -0.65
C ARG A 104 5.27 -1.39 -1.88
N ASN A 105 3.99 -1.32 -2.20
CA ASN A 105 3.44 -1.97 -3.38
C ASN A 105 2.40 -1.10 -4.07
N SER A 106 2.25 -1.32 -5.37
CA SER A 106 1.23 -0.72 -6.19
C SER A 106 0.52 -1.78 -7.05
N LEU A 107 -0.75 -1.55 -7.33
CA LEU A 107 -1.57 -2.28 -8.29
C LEU A 107 -2.13 -1.28 -9.30
N GLY A 108 -2.07 -1.62 -10.58
CA GLY A 108 -2.70 -0.87 -11.66
C GLY A 108 -4.22 -0.85 -11.49
N ASP A 109 -4.85 0.21 -12.01
CA ASP A 109 -6.31 0.39 -11.95
C ASP A 109 -7.04 -0.36 -13.07
N ILE A 110 -6.63 -0.12 -14.31
CA ILE A 110 -7.25 -0.58 -15.55
C ILE A 110 -6.42 -1.70 -16.17
N ASP A 111 -5.11 -1.71 -15.89
CA ASP A 111 -4.21 -2.76 -16.29
C ASP A 111 -3.83 -3.68 -15.13
N ASN A 112 -3.27 -4.84 -15.47
CA ASN A 112 -2.73 -5.76 -14.47
C ASN A 112 -1.28 -5.40 -14.13
N SER A 113 -0.87 -4.14 -14.32
CA SER A 113 0.46 -3.70 -13.91
C SER A 113 0.54 -3.73 -12.40
N PHE A 114 1.74 -3.97 -11.87
CA PHE A 114 2.00 -3.85 -10.46
C PHE A 114 3.48 -3.66 -10.24
N ASP A 115 3.82 -3.04 -9.13
CA ASP A 115 5.22 -2.95 -8.73
C ASP A 115 5.37 -2.93 -7.23
N PHE A 116 6.54 -3.34 -6.76
CA PHE A 116 6.88 -3.29 -5.35
C PHE A 116 8.36 -3.15 -5.15
N GLU A 117 8.72 -2.68 -3.97
CA GLU A 117 10.09 -2.72 -3.48
C GLU A 117 10.13 -2.91 -1.97
N TYR A 118 11.22 -3.51 -1.52
CA TYR A 118 11.49 -3.77 -0.12
C TYR A 118 12.90 -3.31 0.22
N HIS A 119 12.99 -2.49 1.26
CA HIS A 119 14.23 -2.02 1.85
C HIS A 119 14.38 -2.56 3.26
N GLN A 120 15.60 -2.94 3.62
CA GLN A 120 15.95 -3.43 4.96
C GLN A 120 17.35 -2.95 5.30
N ASN A 121 17.53 -2.42 6.52
CA ASN A 121 18.80 -1.90 7.02
C ASN A 121 19.46 -0.86 6.07
N GLY A 122 18.67 0.01 5.44
CA GLY A 122 19.17 1.02 4.49
C GLY A 122 19.44 0.52 3.08
N GLU A 123 19.27 -0.77 2.80
CA GLU A 123 19.56 -1.36 1.49
C GLU A 123 18.30 -1.78 0.73
N LEU A 124 18.32 -1.62 -0.59
CA LEU A 124 17.30 -2.16 -1.47
C LEU A 124 17.46 -3.68 -1.62
N ILE A 125 16.60 -4.45 -0.97
CA ILE A 125 16.65 -5.92 -1.00
C ILE A 125 15.97 -6.49 -2.24
N ARG A 126 14.86 -5.88 -2.65
CA ARG A 126 14.04 -6.35 -3.76
C ARG A 126 13.34 -5.20 -4.45
N LYS A 127 13.36 -5.18 -5.78
CA LYS A 127 12.48 -4.32 -6.61
C LYS A 127 12.00 -5.10 -7.82
N PHE A 128 10.71 -5.01 -8.08
CA PHE A 128 10.06 -5.66 -9.21
C PHE A 128 9.01 -4.74 -9.81
N VAL A 129 9.03 -4.58 -11.13
CA VAL A 129 8.08 -3.74 -11.88
C VAL A 129 7.56 -4.54 -13.06
N PHE A 130 6.29 -4.91 -13.01
CA PHE A 130 5.57 -5.54 -14.12
C PHE A 130 4.63 -4.53 -14.77
N LYS A 131 4.71 -4.42 -16.10
CA LYS A 131 3.88 -3.52 -16.91
C LYS A 131 3.02 -4.33 -17.87
N HIS A 132 1.74 -4.01 -17.91
CA HIS A 132 0.79 -4.56 -18.87
C HIS A 132 0.11 -3.42 -19.64
N ASP A 133 0.50 -3.18 -20.88
CA ASP A 133 -0.22 -2.25 -21.75
C ASP A 133 -1.41 -2.99 -22.37
N VAL A 134 -2.59 -2.82 -21.77
CA VAL A 134 -3.83 -3.49 -22.20
C VAL A 134 -4.23 -3.15 -23.63
N PHE A 135 -3.88 -1.96 -24.12
CA PHE A 135 -4.24 -1.51 -25.46
C PHE A 135 -3.33 -2.11 -26.53
N LYS A 136 -2.05 -2.27 -26.22
CA LYS A 136 -1.07 -2.94 -27.10
C LYS A 136 -1.01 -4.45 -26.88
N LYS A 137 -1.66 -4.96 -25.84
CA LYS A 137 -1.58 -6.36 -25.39
C LYS A 137 -0.13 -6.80 -25.17
N THR A 138 0.69 -5.90 -24.61
CA THR A 138 2.09 -6.17 -24.33
C THR A 138 2.32 -6.25 -22.83
N GLU A 139 3.08 -7.26 -22.42
CA GLU A 139 3.46 -7.49 -21.04
C GLU A 139 4.98 -7.50 -20.94
N LEU A 140 5.52 -6.84 -19.94
CA LEU A 140 6.96 -6.72 -19.76
C LEU A 140 7.31 -6.61 -18.27
N ILE A 141 8.30 -7.37 -17.85
CA ILE A 141 9.02 -7.12 -16.61
C ILE A 141 10.03 -6.00 -16.89
N ALA A 142 9.72 -4.79 -16.43
CA ALA A 142 10.57 -3.61 -16.63
C ALA A 142 11.73 -3.56 -15.64
N VAL A 143 11.56 -4.13 -14.44
CA VAL A 143 12.60 -4.25 -13.41
C VAL A 143 12.44 -5.58 -12.69
N ASP A 144 13.55 -6.30 -12.51
CA ASP A 144 13.65 -7.51 -11.69
C ASP A 144 15.05 -7.55 -11.05
N MET A 145 15.14 -7.10 -9.80
CA MET A 145 16.43 -7.01 -9.11
C MET A 145 16.34 -7.40 -7.64
N GLY A 146 17.45 -7.89 -7.09
CA GLY A 146 17.54 -8.30 -5.70
C GLY A 146 17.00 -9.70 -5.44
N ARG A 147 16.80 -10.05 -4.16
CA ARG A 147 16.39 -11.39 -3.73
C ARG A 147 14.86 -11.50 -3.73
N LYS A 148 14.32 -12.52 -4.40
CA LYS A 148 12.88 -12.81 -4.36
C LYS A 148 12.38 -12.96 -2.92
N LEU A 149 11.24 -12.34 -2.64
CA LEU A 149 10.46 -12.49 -1.43
C LEU A 149 9.55 -13.71 -1.54
N VAL A 150 9.13 -14.23 -0.39
CA VAL A 150 8.13 -15.29 -0.31
C VAL A 150 6.79 -14.74 -0.84
N GLY A 151 6.08 -15.54 -1.64
CA GLY A 151 4.84 -15.14 -2.31
C GLY A 151 5.05 -14.57 -3.71
N GLU A 152 6.30 -14.27 -4.11
CA GLU A 152 6.57 -13.84 -5.49
C GLU A 152 6.34 -14.99 -6.49
N PRO A 153 5.62 -14.74 -7.60
CA PRO A 153 5.43 -15.72 -8.65
C PRO A 153 6.76 -16.12 -9.31
N THR A 154 6.84 -17.40 -9.69
CA THR A 154 8.03 -17.96 -10.34
C THR A 154 7.95 -17.92 -11.86
N ALA A 155 6.76 -17.96 -12.44
CA ALA A 155 6.55 -17.93 -13.88
C ALA A 155 5.80 -16.65 -14.33
N MET A 156 6.03 -16.25 -15.58
CA MET A 156 5.37 -15.09 -16.18
C MET A 156 3.85 -15.27 -16.26
N ASP A 157 3.39 -16.48 -16.56
CA ASP A 157 1.96 -16.80 -16.69
C ASP A 157 1.20 -16.63 -15.36
N ASP A 158 1.90 -16.77 -14.22
CA ASP A 158 1.29 -16.60 -12.90
C ASP A 158 1.01 -15.12 -12.60
N LEU A 159 1.81 -14.19 -13.15
CA LEU A 159 1.76 -12.74 -12.85
C LEU A 159 0.37 -12.12 -13.07
N LYS A 160 -0.37 -12.59 -14.09
CA LYS A 160 -1.68 -12.02 -14.47
C LYS A 160 -2.80 -12.34 -13.48
N SER A 161 -2.66 -13.45 -12.76
CA SER A 161 -3.68 -13.96 -11.82
C SER A 161 -3.23 -13.87 -10.37
N SER A 162 -1.97 -13.46 -10.14
CA SER A 162 -1.33 -13.53 -8.85
C SER A 162 -1.32 -12.22 -8.08
N SER A 163 -1.44 -11.04 -8.68
CA SER A 163 -1.19 -9.78 -7.95
C SER A 163 -2.09 -9.61 -6.70
N GLU A 164 -3.38 -9.94 -6.81
CA GLU A 164 -4.34 -9.94 -5.68
C GLU A 164 -4.00 -10.95 -4.57
N LYS A 165 -3.29 -12.04 -4.89
CA LYS A 165 -2.88 -13.08 -3.92
C LYS A 165 -1.46 -12.87 -3.39
N MET A 166 -0.59 -12.36 -4.26
CA MET A 166 0.83 -12.16 -4.05
C MET A 166 1.06 -11.15 -2.93
N PHE A 167 0.43 -9.97 -2.97
CA PHE A 167 0.68 -8.96 -1.93
C PHE A 167 0.21 -9.39 -0.53
N PRO A 168 -0.95 -10.05 -0.35
CA PRO A 168 -1.28 -10.69 0.93
C PRO A 168 -0.24 -11.71 1.40
N GLU A 169 0.25 -12.58 0.52
CA GLU A 169 1.27 -13.58 0.90
C GLU A 169 2.62 -12.93 1.26
N MET A 170 3.04 -11.93 0.50
CA MET A 170 4.27 -11.17 0.75
C MET A 170 4.20 -10.38 2.05
N THR A 171 3.09 -9.66 2.29
CA THR A 171 2.90 -8.91 3.54
C THR A 171 2.89 -9.85 4.74
N GLN A 172 2.20 -10.99 4.65
CA GLN A 172 2.24 -12.02 5.69
C GLN A 172 3.66 -12.55 5.92
N ALA A 173 4.42 -12.84 4.87
CA ALA A 173 5.78 -13.37 4.99
C ALA A 173 6.77 -12.35 5.59
N LEU A 174 6.52 -11.05 5.42
CA LEU A 174 7.27 -9.97 6.05
C LEU A 174 6.86 -9.72 7.52
N GLY A 175 5.82 -10.40 8.00
CA GLY A 175 5.26 -10.20 9.33
C GLY A 175 4.36 -8.96 9.44
N ILE A 176 3.96 -8.38 8.31
CA ILE A 176 2.97 -7.30 8.28
C ILE A 176 1.62 -7.93 8.57
N ALA A 177 1.03 -7.54 9.71
CA ALA A 177 -0.23 -8.10 10.15
C ALA A 177 -1.39 -7.25 9.64
N ARG A 178 -2.50 -7.92 9.37
CA ARG A 178 -3.72 -7.24 8.95
C ARG A 178 -4.28 -6.42 10.11
N VAL A 179 -4.53 -5.13 9.87
CA VAL A 179 -5.32 -4.29 10.78
C VAL A 179 -6.82 -4.55 10.53
N THR A 180 -7.48 -5.19 11.49
CA THR A 180 -8.91 -5.57 11.38
C THR A 180 -9.86 -4.65 12.14
N ASP A 181 -9.35 -3.91 13.12
CA ASP A 181 -10.14 -2.97 13.90
C ASP A 181 -10.22 -1.63 13.19
N PRO A 182 -11.41 -1.23 12.69
CA PRO A 182 -11.55 0.03 11.96
C PRO A 182 -11.25 1.26 12.80
N LEU A 183 -11.27 1.17 14.13
CA LEU A 183 -10.94 2.28 15.04
C LEU A 183 -9.44 2.60 15.06
N GLN A 184 -8.59 1.70 14.55
CA GLN A 184 -7.15 1.94 14.43
C GLN A 184 -6.79 2.78 13.21
N HIS A 185 -7.73 2.96 12.28
CA HIS A 185 -7.55 3.80 11.11
C HIS A 185 -7.63 5.27 11.47
N ARG A 186 -6.62 6.02 11.06
CA ARG A 186 -6.48 7.46 11.29
C ARG A 186 -6.50 8.14 9.93
N PHE A 187 -7.58 8.85 9.66
CA PHE A 187 -7.87 9.42 8.35
C PHE A 187 -7.46 10.87 8.28
N TYR A 188 -6.81 11.26 7.18
CA TYR A 188 -6.41 12.64 6.91
C TYR A 188 -6.85 13.02 5.51
N SER A 189 -7.38 14.23 5.32
CA SER A 189 -7.78 14.72 4.00
C SER A 189 -7.38 16.16 3.78
N LYS A 190 -7.23 16.54 2.51
CA LYS A 190 -6.99 17.91 2.09
C LYS A 190 -8.19 18.42 1.30
N LYS A 191 -8.75 19.55 1.73
CA LYS A 191 -9.83 20.21 0.98
C LYS A 191 -9.32 20.62 -0.40
N ALA A 192 -10.15 20.42 -1.42
CA ALA A 192 -9.91 21.00 -2.74
C ALA A 192 -9.84 22.53 -2.58
N SER A 193 -8.71 23.11 -2.97
CA SER A 193 -8.49 24.55 -3.07
C SER A 193 -9.20 25.12 -4.27
#